data_AF-N9TL82-F1
#
_entry.id   AF-N9TL82-F1
#
_cell.length_a   1.000
_cell.length_b   1.000
_cell.length_c   1.000
_cell.angle_alpha   90.00
_cell.angle_beta   90.00
_cell.angle_gamma   90.00
#
_symmetry.space_group_name_H-M   'P 1'
#
loop_
_entity.id
_entity.type
_entity.pdbx_description
1 polymer ?
#
loop_
_entity_poly.entity_id
_entity_poly.type
_entity_poly.pdbx_seq_one_letter_code
_entity_poly.pdbx_strand_id
1 'polypeptide(L)' 'MDIGKAIYTTNAIESLNSVIRHATRKRKIFPTDDSVKKVVYLAIMAASKKWTMPMQNWKTAMNRFSIMFEEHVTKYF' A
#
# COMPACT_ATOMS: atom_id res chain seq x y z
N MET A 1 1.79 6.98 -16.53
CA MET A 1 1.07 7.51 -15.34
C MET A 1 1.84 8.69 -14.81
N ASP A 2 1.21 9.85 -14.65
CA ASP A 2 1.84 11.00 -13.97
C ASP A 2 1.92 10.72 -12.46
N ILE A 3 2.89 11.30 -11.76
CA ILE A 3 3.03 11.17 -10.29
C ILE A 3 1.70 11.46 -9.58
N GLY A 4 1.01 12.52 -9.99
CA GLY A 4 -0.29 12.89 -9.42
C GLY A 4 -1.32 11.78 -9.60
N LYS A 5 -1.38 11.13 -10.77
CA LYS A 5 -2.31 10.01 -10.99
C LYS A 5 -2.04 8.87 -10.01
N ALA A 6 -0.77 8.52 -9.75
CA ALA A 6 -0.43 7.47 -8.79
C ALA A 6 -0.81 7.84 -7.34
N ILE A 7 -0.64 9.10 -6.94
CA ILE A 7 -1.01 9.58 -5.61
C ILE A 7 -2.54 9.62 -5.42
N TYR A 8 -3.25 10.08 -6.43
CA TYR A 8 -4.72 10.24 -6.37
C TYR A 8 -5.49 8.98 -6.76
N THR A 9 -4.84 7.86 -7.12
CA THR A 9 -5.59 6.61 -7.30
C THR A 9 -6.08 6.10 -5.96
N THR A 10 -7.39 6.17 -5.73
CA THR A 10 -8.03 5.55 -4.58
C THR A 10 -8.00 4.01 -4.66
N ASN A 11 -7.82 3.45 -5.87
CA ASN A 11 -7.73 2.02 -6.16
C ASN A 11 -6.79 1.25 -5.22
N ALA A 12 -5.62 1.80 -4.87
CA ALA A 12 -4.67 1.12 -4.00
C ALA A 12 -5.25 0.93 -2.58
N ILE A 13 -5.77 2.02 -1.99
CA ILE A 13 -6.38 2.02 -0.66
C ILE A 13 -7.67 1.20 -0.65
N GLU A 14 -8.52 1.36 -1.67
CA GLU A 14 -9.77 0.62 -1.82
C GLU A 14 -9.53 -0.88 -1.96
N SER A 15 -8.52 -1.29 -2.74
CA SER A 15 -8.16 -2.69 -2.91
C SER A 15 -7.74 -3.33 -1.58
N LEU A 16 -6.95 -2.62 -0.78
CA LEU A 16 -6.53 -3.09 0.54
C LEU A 16 -7.72 -3.17 1.51
N ASN A 17 -8.56 -2.15 1.53
CA ASN A 17 -9.78 -2.12 2.34
C ASN A 17 -10.73 -3.26 2.00
N SER A 18 -10.86 -3.61 0.71
CA SER A 18 -11.65 -4.76 0.25
C SER A 18 -11.11 -6.08 0.82
N VAL A 19 -9.79 -6.28 0.79
CA VAL A 19 -9.15 -7.49 1.36
C VAL A 19 -9.37 -7.57 2.88
N ILE A 20 -9.18 -6.47 3.60
CA ILE A 20 -9.37 -6.43 5.06
C ILE A 20 -10.84 -6.72 5.40
N ARG A 21 -11.80 -6.08 4.72
CA ARG A 21 -13.24 -6.35 4.89
C ARG A 21 -13.57 -7.81 4.61
N HIS A 22 -12.99 -8.40 3.56
CA HIS A 22 -13.22 -9.80 3.25
C HIS A 22 -12.72 -10.73 4.37
N ALA A 23 -11.53 -10.46 4.90
CA ALA A 23 -10.92 -11.24 5.97
C ALA A 23 -11.70 -11.17 7.29
N THR A 24 -12.27 -9.99 7.61
CA THR A 24 -13.06 -9.80 8.84
C THR A 24 -14.53 -10.19 8.69
N ARG A 25 -15.09 -10.23 7.47
CA ARG A 25 -16.51 -10.57 7.24
C ARG A 25 -16.94 -11.92 7.81
N LYS A 26 -16.03 -12.91 7.81
CA LYS A 26 -16.31 -14.27 8.33
C LYS A 26 -16.29 -14.35 9.86
N ARG A 27 -15.66 -13.40 10.56
CA ARG A 27 -15.57 -13.36 12.02
C ARG A 27 -16.00 -12.00 12.51
N LYS A 28 -17.29 -11.88 12.88
CA LYS A 28 -17.87 -10.61 13.33
C LYS A 28 -17.54 -10.25 14.79
N ILE A 29 -17.25 -11.25 15.61
CA ILE A 29 -16.92 -11.09 17.03
C ILE A 29 -15.51 -11.61 17.23
N PHE A 30 -14.71 -10.80 17.91
CA PHE A 30 -13.33 -11.13 18.27
C PHE A 30 -13.20 -11.14 19.80
N PRO A 31 -12.53 -12.14 20.37
CA PRO A 31 -12.41 -12.27 21.83
C PRO A 31 -11.52 -11.19 22.45
N THR A 32 -10.53 -10.68 21.70
CA THR A 32 -9.61 -9.62 22.14
C THR A 32 -9.18 -8.73 20.97
N ASP A 33 -8.76 -7.50 21.26
CA ASP A 33 -8.23 -6.58 20.24
C ASP A 33 -7.03 -7.16 19.49
N ASP A 34 -6.17 -7.89 20.20
CA ASP A 34 -4.99 -8.52 19.59
C ASP A 34 -5.37 -9.62 18.59
N SER A 35 -6.49 -10.30 18.81
CA SER A 35 -6.99 -11.28 17.84
C SER A 35 -7.46 -10.60 16.54
N VAL A 36 -8.05 -9.40 16.61
CA VAL A 36 -8.41 -8.58 15.43
C VAL A 36 -7.14 -8.14 14.70
N LYS A 37 -6.18 -7.56 15.44
CA LYS A 37 -4.91 -7.09 14.87
C LYS A 37 -4.18 -8.20 14.14
N LYS A 38 -4.15 -9.42 14.69
CA LYS A 38 -3.54 -10.58 14.05
C LYS A 38 -4.21 -10.95 12.74
N VAL A 39 -5.54 -10.92 12.68
CA VAL A 39 -6.27 -11.21 11.43
C VAL A 39 -6.00 -10.14 10.36
N VAL A 40 -6.01 -8.87 10.74
CA VAL A 40 -5.68 -7.76 9.83
C VAL A 40 -4.24 -7.88 9.32
N TYR A 41 -3.28 -8.15 10.21
CA TYR A 41 -1.88 -8.37 9.86
C TYR A 41 -1.72 -9.50 8.84
N LEU A 42 -2.34 -10.66 9.09
CA LEU A 42 -2.27 -11.79 8.16
C LEU A 42 -2.92 -11.49 6.81
N ALA A 43 -4.02 -10.74 6.79
CA ALA A 43 -4.68 -10.30 5.56
C ALA A 43 -3.78 -9.38 4.73
N ILE A 44 -3.11 -8.42 5.37
CA ILE A 44 -2.14 -7.52 4.73
C ILE A 44 -0.96 -8.32 4.18
N MET A 45 -0.40 -9.24 4.98
CA MET A 45 0.71 -10.10 4.55
C MET A 45 0.34 -11.01 3.38
N ALA A 46 -0.91 -11.46 3.29
CA ALA A 46 -1.39 -12.23 2.14
C ALA A 46 -1.57 -11.35 0.90
N ALA A 47 -2.07 -10.12 1.07
CA ALA A 47 -2.23 -9.16 -0.01
C ALA A 47 -0.88 -8.70 -0.59
N SER A 48 0.10 -8.42 0.28
CA SER A 48 1.41 -7.90 -0.10
C SER A 48 2.19 -8.86 -1.00
N LYS A 49 1.98 -10.17 -0.87
CA LYS A 49 2.55 -11.19 -1.77
C LYS A 49 2.17 -10.97 -3.25
N LYS A 50 1.07 -10.27 -3.53
CA LYS A 50 0.61 -9.96 -4.89
C LYS A 50 1.12 -8.60 -5.40
N TRP A 51 1.76 -7.80 -4.56
CA TRP A 51 2.33 -6.49 -4.94
C TRP A 51 3.71 -6.65 -5.60
N THR A 52 3.75 -7.47 -6.66
CA THR A 52 4.98 -7.78 -7.39
C THR A 52 5.19 -6.87 -8.60
N MET A 53 4.12 -6.22 -9.09
CA MET A 53 4.23 -5.33 -10.24
C MET A 53 4.84 -3.98 -9.83
N PRO A 54 5.94 -3.55 -10.48
CA PRO A 54 6.51 -2.24 -10.26
C PRO A 54 5.55 -1.14 -10.74
N MET A 55 5.59 0.01 -10.06
CA MET A 55 4.79 1.17 -10.48
C MET A 55 5.22 1.62 -11.88
N GLN A 56 4.24 1.79 -12.77
CA GLN A 56 4.50 2.26 -14.13
C GLN A 56 5.14 3.64 -14.11
N ASN A 57 6.19 3.82 -14.92
CA ASN A 57 6.95 5.07 -15.04
C ASN A 57 7.65 5.54 -13.75
N TRP A 58 7.92 4.61 -12.81
CA TRP A 58 8.58 4.94 -11.54
C TRP A 58 9.93 5.64 -11.72
N LYS A 59 10.75 5.22 -12.71
CA LYS A 59 12.05 5.86 -13.00
C LYS A 59 11.91 7.34 -13.36
N THR A 60 10.95 7.67 -14.24
CA THR A 60 10.67 9.05 -14.63
C THR A 60 10.14 9.87 -13.46
N ALA A 61 9.30 9.27 -12.61
CA ALA A 61 8.82 9.89 -11.39
C ALA A 61 9.98 10.19 -10.42
N MET A 62 10.89 9.22 -10.22
CA MET A 62 12.03 9.36 -9.33
C MET A 62 12.99 10.47 -9.76
N ASN A 63 13.24 10.61 -11.07
CA ASN A 63 14.05 11.71 -11.58
C ASN A 63 13.44 13.08 -11.26
N ARG A 64 12.11 13.21 -11.34
CA ARG A 64 11.41 14.44 -10.96
C ARG A 64 11.50 14.69 -9.45
N PHE A 65 11.34 13.66 -8.63
CA PHE A 65 11.50 13.79 -7.18
C PHE A 65 12.93 14.17 -6.78
N SER A 66 13.94 13.62 -7.45
CA SER A 66 15.35 13.93 -7.20
C SER A 66 15.65 15.41 -7.46
N ILE A 67 15.04 16.01 -8.48
CA ILE A 67 15.18 17.44 -8.77
C ILE A 67 14.38 18.31 -7.79
N MET A 68 13.15 17.90 -7.43
CA MET A 68 12.29 18.70 -6.52
C MET A 68 12.69 18.61 -5.04
N PHE A 69 13.32 17.51 -4.63
CA PHE A 69 13.62 17.18 -3.23
C PHE A 69 15.08 16.69 -3.09
N GLU A 70 16.00 17.39 -3.75
CA GLU A 70 17.41 17.01 -3.89
C GLU A 70 18.08 16.64 -2.56
N GLU A 71 17.83 17.40 -1.48
CA GLU A 71 18.39 17.14 -0.14
C GLU A 71 17.79 15.93 0.58
N HIS A 72 16.58 15.51 0.23
CA HIS A 72 15.86 14.43 0.93
C HIS A 72 15.98 13.08 0.22
N VAL A 73 16.14 13.11 -1.11
CA VAL A 73 16.17 11.90 -1.94
C VAL A 73 17.59 11.32 -1.97
N THR A 74 18.62 12.14 -2.15
CA THR A 74 20.03 11.71 -2.25
C THR A 74 20.58 10.98 -1.02
N LYS A 75 19.94 11.12 0.15
CA LYS A 75 20.37 10.45 1.39
C LYS A 75 20.07 8.94 1.42
N TYR A 76 19.14 8.47 0.59
CA TYR A 76 18.64 7.08 0.61
C TYR A 76 18.89 6.33 -0.71
N PHE A 77 19.64 6.93 -1.63
CA PHE A 77 20.18 6.33 -2.85
C PHE A 77 21.70 6.35 -2.82
#